data_AF-A0A9X7ILY1-F1
#
_entry.id   AF-A0A9X7ILY1-F1
#
_cell.length_a   1.000
_cell.length_b   1.000
_cell.length_c   1.000
_cell.angle_alpha   90.00
_cell.angle_beta   90.00
_cell.angle_gamma   90.00
#
_symmetry.space_group_name_H-M   'P 1'
#
loop_
_entity.id
_entity.type
_entity.pdbx_description
1 polymer ?
#
loop_
_entity_poly.entity_id
_entity_poly.type
_entity_poly.pdbx_seq_one_letter_code
_entity_poly.pdbx_strand_id
1 'polypeptide(L)'
;MRIDANSLKSCRCAKPRVAVGPAISPSVGIKRRERAVNTEDIWRAADAERSGLVELLENLTASQWRHASLCPGWQVRDVVAHLAISAHAHVGRILVSLLRARGSVDRMMLDTATRHATKTDDRELLSELRSTIGSRFTAVSTTPTDRLMDLLVHGQDIAVPLGLQREMPTDAAQAALESVWNPRFPFYAATRLAPYRVRAVDTDWDKGSGPIIEGPVSALLLLATGRDSAALPHLSGEGAELLRNG
;
A
#
# COMPACT_ATOMS: atom_id res chain seq x y z
N MET A 1 -75.57 -15.47 -19.29
CA MET A 1 -76.96 -15.40 -18.77
C MET A 1 -77.04 -16.27 -17.53
N ARG A 2 -77.53 -15.67 -16.43
CA ARG A 2 -77.87 -16.23 -15.11
C ARG A 2 -76.73 -16.52 -14.10
N ILE A 3 -76.69 -15.59 -13.15
CA ILE A 3 -76.26 -15.67 -11.76
C ILE A 3 -76.99 -16.84 -11.08
N ASP A 4 -76.34 -17.53 -10.14
CA ASP A 4 -76.93 -17.73 -8.81
C ASP A 4 -75.86 -17.99 -7.75
N ALA A 5 -76.00 -17.21 -6.69
CA ALA A 5 -75.22 -17.23 -5.47
C ALA A 5 -76.00 -17.98 -4.39
N ASN A 6 -75.26 -18.31 -3.31
CA ASN A 6 -75.75 -18.49 -1.95
C ASN A 6 -76.08 -19.94 -1.54
N SER A 7 -75.22 -20.53 -0.69
CA SER A 7 -75.54 -20.77 0.73
C SER A 7 -74.43 -21.56 1.44
N LEU A 8 -74.39 -21.43 2.77
CA LEU A 8 -73.67 -22.22 3.80
C LEU A 8 -72.28 -21.68 4.17
N LYS A 9 -72.20 -20.67 5.06
CA LYS A 9 -72.22 -20.75 6.53
C LYS A 9 -71.23 -21.76 7.16
N SER A 10 -70.30 -21.19 7.90
CA SER A 10 -69.71 -21.69 9.16
C SER A 10 -68.81 -22.93 9.11
N CYS A 11 -67.50 -22.70 9.09
CA CYS A 11 -66.53 -23.57 9.76
C CYS A 11 -65.51 -22.73 10.53
N ARG A 12 -65.70 -22.65 11.86
CA ARG A 12 -64.59 -22.45 12.80
C ARG A 12 -63.93 -23.82 12.96
N CYS A 13 -62.73 -23.96 12.41
CA CYS A 13 -61.83 -25.06 12.73
C CYS A 13 -60.48 -24.51 13.18
N ALA A 14 -59.97 -25.13 14.24
CA ALA A 14 -58.86 -24.72 15.06
C ALA A 14 -57.55 -24.53 14.26
N LYS A 15 -56.79 -23.50 14.62
CA LYS A 15 -55.40 -23.34 14.16
C LYS A 15 -54.54 -24.44 14.81
N PRO A 16 -53.71 -25.18 14.05
CA PRO A 16 -52.76 -26.10 14.62
C PRO A 16 -51.64 -25.35 15.36
N ARG A 17 -51.34 -25.83 16.57
CA ARG A 17 -50.15 -25.47 17.36
C ARG A 17 -48.92 -25.99 16.61
N VAL A 18 -48.14 -25.11 16.01
CA VAL A 18 -46.78 -25.44 15.56
C VAL A 18 -45.87 -25.34 16.78
N ALA A 19 -45.25 -26.45 17.14
CA ALA A 19 -44.25 -26.52 18.19
C ALA A 19 -43.04 -25.66 17.79
N VAL A 20 -42.69 -24.72 18.66
CA VAL A 20 -41.51 -23.86 18.56
C VAL A 20 -40.29 -24.75 18.82
N GLY A 21 -39.48 -24.99 17.79
CA GLY A 21 -38.13 -25.55 17.95
C GLY A 21 -37.23 -24.59 18.73
N PRO A 22 -36.17 -25.08 19.38
CA PRO A 22 -35.35 -24.25 20.25
C PRO A 22 -34.67 -23.13 19.47
N ALA A 23 -34.63 -21.96 20.11
CA ALA A 23 -33.99 -20.76 19.61
C ALA A 23 -32.56 -21.03 19.17
N ILE A 24 -32.27 -20.74 17.90
CA ILE A 24 -30.90 -20.61 17.41
C ILE A 24 -30.28 -19.47 18.21
N SER A 25 -29.29 -19.82 19.04
CA SER A 25 -28.51 -18.84 19.80
C SER A 25 -27.97 -17.76 18.85
N PRO A 26 -28.01 -16.48 19.23
CA PRO A 26 -27.34 -15.47 18.44
C PRO A 26 -25.85 -15.82 18.45
N SER A 27 -25.32 -16.16 17.28
CA SER A 27 -23.88 -16.22 17.06
C SER A 27 -23.32 -14.88 17.53
N VAL A 28 -22.59 -14.91 18.64
CA VAL A 28 -21.81 -13.78 19.13
C VAL A 28 -20.85 -13.44 17.99
N GLY A 29 -21.22 -12.41 17.22
CA GLY A 29 -20.32 -11.80 16.27
C GLY A 29 -19.15 -11.30 17.07
N ILE A 30 -18.03 -12.03 17.01
CA ILE A 30 -16.74 -11.49 17.39
C ILE A 30 -16.50 -10.39 16.37
N LYS A 31 -16.95 -9.16 16.68
CA LYS A 31 -16.42 -7.96 16.05
C LYS A 31 -14.92 -8.09 16.26
N ARG A 32 -14.18 -8.39 15.20
CA ARG A 32 -12.72 -8.29 15.17
C ARG A 32 -12.47 -6.86 15.63
N ARG A 33 -12.06 -6.69 16.89
CA ARG A 33 -11.67 -5.37 17.38
C ARG A 33 -10.51 -5.00 16.49
N GLU A 34 -10.78 -4.12 15.56
CA GLU A 34 -9.79 -3.47 14.70
C GLU A 34 -8.81 -2.80 15.66
N ARG A 35 -7.74 -3.53 15.99
CA ARG A 35 -6.68 -3.00 16.82
C ARG A 35 -6.01 -2.00 15.91
N ALA A 36 -6.28 -0.71 16.13
CA ALA A 36 -5.55 0.37 15.47
C ALA A 36 -4.06 0.03 15.51
N VAL A 37 -3.44 -0.08 14.34
CA VAL A 37 -2.01 -0.42 14.22
C VAL A 37 -1.24 0.62 15.02
N ASN A 38 -0.62 0.19 16.12
CA ASN A 38 0.11 1.12 16.97
C ASN A 38 1.52 1.36 16.39
N THR A 39 2.21 2.38 16.87
CA THR A 39 3.55 2.75 16.38
C THR A 39 4.57 1.60 16.46
N GLU A 40 4.50 0.75 17.48
CA GLU A 40 5.40 -0.39 17.60
C GLU A 40 5.08 -1.48 16.57
N ASP A 41 3.79 -1.69 16.26
CA ASP A 41 3.38 -2.61 15.19
C ASP A 41 3.90 -2.13 13.81
N ILE A 42 3.84 -0.80 13.55
CA ILE A 42 4.44 -0.19 12.34
C ILE A 42 5.94 -0.44 12.28
N TRP A 43 6.65 -0.26 13.39
CA TRP A 43 8.09 -0.46 13.43
C TRP A 43 8.51 -1.92 13.27
N ARG A 44 7.76 -2.86 13.85
CA ARG A 44 7.98 -4.30 13.60
C ARG A 44 7.73 -4.66 12.14
N ALA A 45 6.70 -4.09 11.52
CA ALA A 45 6.49 -4.25 10.08
C ALA A 45 7.65 -3.68 9.27
N ALA A 46 8.14 -2.47 9.60
CA ALA A 46 9.28 -1.88 8.91
C ALA A 46 10.57 -2.73 9.03
N ASP A 47 10.82 -3.34 10.19
CA ASP A 47 11.95 -4.26 10.35
C ASP A 47 11.77 -5.54 9.53
N ALA A 48 10.57 -6.11 9.49
CA ALA A 48 10.26 -7.26 8.63
C ALA A 48 10.45 -6.93 7.15
N GLU A 49 10.02 -5.74 6.70
CA GLU A 49 10.21 -5.29 5.33
C GLU A 49 11.70 -5.12 4.97
N ARG A 50 12.52 -4.60 5.90
CA ARG A 50 13.98 -4.50 5.72
C ARG A 50 14.63 -5.88 5.64
N SER A 51 14.30 -6.78 6.57
CA SER A 51 14.82 -8.14 6.58
C SER A 51 14.48 -8.89 5.30
N GLY A 52 13.20 -8.90 4.90
CA GLY A 52 12.78 -9.57 3.66
C GLY A 52 13.39 -8.95 2.40
N LEU A 53 13.61 -7.63 2.39
CA LEU A 53 14.31 -6.99 1.28
C LEU A 53 15.79 -7.40 1.22
N VAL A 54 16.47 -7.49 2.36
CA VAL A 54 17.85 -7.99 2.42
C VAL A 54 17.95 -9.42 1.86
N GLU A 55 17.04 -10.31 2.25
CA GLU A 55 16.99 -11.70 1.75
C GLU A 55 16.77 -11.76 0.23
N LEU A 56 15.88 -10.91 -0.30
CA LEU A 56 15.67 -10.79 -1.75
C LEU A 56 16.95 -10.33 -2.46
N LEU A 57 17.62 -9.31 -1.93
CA LEU A 57 18.80 -8.69 -2.53
C LEU A 57 20.04 -9.59 -2.51
N GLU A 58 20.18 -10.47 -1.51
CA GLU A 58 21.27 -11.46 -1.44
C GLU A 58 21.32 -12.39 -2.67
N ASN A 59 20.18 -12.60 -3.31
CA ASN A 59 20.03 -13.52 -4.43
C ASN A 59 20.13 -12.82 -5.80
N LEU A 60 20.30 -11.49 -5.84
CA LEU A 60 20.37 -10.76 -7.09
C LEU A 60 21.75 -10.86 -7.74
N THR A 61 21.74 -11.06 -9.05
CA THR A 61 22.93 -10.98 -9.89
C THR A 61 23.37 -9.54 -10.10
N ALA A 62 24.65 -9.34 -10.47
CA ALA A 62 25.19 -8.01 -10.74
C ALA A 62 24.42 -7.25 -11.84
N SER A 63 23.86 -7.93 -12.83
CA SER A 63 23.02 -7.30 -13.86
C SER A 63 21.66 -6.85 -13.32
N GLN A 64 21.08 -7.58 -12.36
CA GLN A 64 19.82 -7.19 -11.72
C GLN A 64 20.00 -5.98 -10.81
N TRP A 65 21.14 -5.85 -10.12
CA TRP A 65 21.49 -4.63 -9.37
C TRP A 65 21.58 -3.36 -10.24
N ARG A 66 21.93 -3.52 -11.52
CA ARG A 66 21.96 -2.45 -12.53
C ARG A 66 20.70 -2.35 -13.38
N HIS A 67 19.67 -3.15 -13.10
CA HIS A 67 18.42 -3.08 -13.83
C HIS A 67 17.67 -1.80 -13.46
N ALA A 68 16.93 -1.22 -14.41
CA ALA A 68 16.09 -0.06 -14.15
C ALA A 68 15.00 -0.41 -13.12
N SER A 69 14.78 0.45 -12.14
CA SER A 69 13.69 0.30 -11.18
C SER A 69 12.41 0.99 -11.71
N LEU A 70 11.31 0.89 -10.97
CA LEU A 70 10.11 1.70 -11.27
C LEU A 70 10.32 3.20 -10.99
N CYS A 71 11.35 3.58 -10.23
CA CYS A 71 11.70 4.99 -10.02
C CYS A 71 12.40 5.55 -11.27
N PRO A 72 11.85 6.56 -11.96
CA PRO A 72 12.43 7.06 -13.20
C PRO A 72 13.88 7.55 -13.02
N GLY A 73 14.81 6.95 -13.78
CA GLY A 73 16.24 7.29 -13.74
C GLY A 73 17.04 6.57 -12.65
N TRP A 74 16.43 5.64 -11.93
CA TRP A 74 17.08 4.84 -10.89
C TRP A 74 17.31 3.40 -11.37
N GLN A 75 18.44 2.83 -10.98
CA GLN A 75 18.65 1.39 -10.97
C GLN A 75 18.24 0.81 -9.61
N VAL A 76 18.12 -0.52 -9.52
CA VAL A 76 17.88 -1.23 -8.25
C VAL A 76 18.87 -0.80 -7.16
N ARG A 77 20.16 -0.70 -7.49
CA ARG A 77 21.20 -0.25 -6.54
C ARG A 77 20.98 1.15 -6.01
N ASP A 78 20.42 2.05 -6.81
CA ASP A 78 20.12 3.42 -6.39
C ASP A 78 18.98 3.41 -5.36
N VAL A 79 17.96 2.56 -5.57
CA VAL A 79 16.84 2.39 -4.63
C VAL A 79 17.36 1.87 -3.28
N VAL A 80 18.24 0.86 -3.30
CA VAL A 80 18.87 0.32 -2.09
C VAL A 80 19.70 1.39 -1.36
N ALA A 81 20.51 2.15 -2.10
CA ALA A 81 21.28 3.26 -1.53
C ALA A 81 20.37 4.31 -0.87
N HIS A 82 19.24 4.65 -1.48
CA HIS A 82 18.28 5.57 -0.87
C HIS A 82 17.72 5.03 0.44
N LEU A 83 17.27 3.77 0.48
CA LEU A 83 16.74 3.16 1.70
C LEU A 83 17.77 3.14 2.83
N ALA A 84 19.03 2.83 2.51
CA ALA A 84 20.14 2.83 3.46
C ALA A 84 20.43 4.25 4.02
N ILE A 85 20.49 5.25 3.14
CA ILE A 85 20.75 6.65 3.52
C ILE A 85 19.58 7.23 4.33
N SER A 86 18.35 6.98 3.90
CA SER A 86 17.12 7.50 4.51
C SER A 86 16.93 7.05 5.95
N ALA A 87 17.48 5.88 6.33
CA ALA A 87 17.44 5.37 7.70
C ALA A 87 18.41 6.08 8.67
N HIS A 88 19.38 6.85 8.15
CA HIS A 88 20.45 7.51 8.93
C HIS A 88 20.61 9.00 8.56
N ALA A 89 19.64 9.58 7.84
CA ALA A 89 19.82 10.87 7.23
C ALA A 89 19.93 12.00 8.27
N HIS A 90 21.10 12.63 8.35
CA HIS A 90 21.29 13.81 9.18
C HIS A 90 20.63 15.04 8.54
N VAL A 91 19.82 15.77 9.31
CA VAL A 91 19.08 16.97 8.83
C VAL A 91 19.98 17.98 8.12
N GLY A 92 21.20 18.22 8.63
CA GLY A 92 22.16 19.11 7.97
C GLY A 92 22.62 18.63 6.58
N ARG A 93 22.79 17.30 6.39
CA ARG A 93 23.12 16.72 5.08
C ARG A 93 21.93 16.78 4.12
N ILE A 94 20.70 16.61 4.62
CA ILE A 94 19.48 16.78 3.84
C ILE A 94 19.40 18.22 3.31
N LEU A 95 19.62 19.22 4.16
CA LEU A 95 19.55 20.64 3.77
C LEU A 95 20.60 20.99 2.70
N VAL A 96 21.85 20.57 2.87
CA VAL A 96 22.92 20.77 1.86
C VAL A 96 22.57 20.09 0.54
N SER A 97 21.98 18.89 0.59
CA SER A 97 21.60 18.15 -0.61
C SER A 97 20.40 18.80 -1.31
N LEU A 98 19.43 19.34 -0.57
CA LEU A 98 18.30 20.09 -1.09
C LEU A 98 18.76 21.38 -1.80
N LEU A 99 19.72 22.10 -1.21
CA LEU A 99 20.33 23.28 -1.83
C LEU A 99 21.04 22.91 -3.14
N ARG A 100 21.85 21.83 -3.14
CA ARG A 100 22.52 21.33 -4.36
C ARG A 100 21.53 20.93 -5.45
N ALA A 101 20.37 20.38 -5.06
CA ALA A 101 19.28 20.01 -5.94
C ALA A 101 18.39 21.19 -6.35
N ARG A 102 18.76 22.43 -6.02
CA ARG A 102 18.01 23.66 -6.33
C ARG A 102 16.57 23.63 -5.79
N GLY A 103 16.37 23.02 -4.61
CA GLY A 103 15.07 22.94 -3.95
C GLY A 103 14.15 21.80 -4.44
N SER A 104 14.57 21.01 -5.44
CA SER A 104 13.82 19.81 -5.86
C SER A 104 14.18 18.61 -5.00
N VAL A 105 13.18 18.07 -4.27
CA VAL A 105 13.33 16.89 -3.43
C VAL A 105 13.63 15.65 -4.27
N ASP A 106 12.93 15.45 -5.38
CA ASP A 106 13.16 14.30 -6.26
C ASP A 106 14.58 14.30 -6.82
N ARG A 107 15.06 15.47 -7.27
CA ARG A 107 16.44 15.63 -7.74
C ARG A 107 17.45 15.40 -6.62
N MET A 108 17.16 15.84 -5.39
CA MET A 108 18.00 15.59 -4.23
C MET A 108 18.11 14.11 -3.92
N MET A 109 16.98 13.39 -3.93
CA MET A 109 16.93 11.95 -3.66
C MET A 109 17.72 11.18 -4.71
N LEU A 110 17.49 11.47 -6.00
CA LEU A 110 18.21 10.85 -7.11
C LEU A 110 19.72 11.13 -7.04
N ASP A 111 20.13 12.39 -6.88
CA ASP A 111 21.55 12.78 -6.82
C ASP A 111 22.26 12.20 -5.59
N THR A 112 21.57 12.07 -4.46
CA THR A 112 22.18 11.49 -3.25
C THR A 112 22.33 9.98 -3.39
N ALA A 113 21.29 9.29 -3.88
CA ALA A 113 21.30 7.85 -4.08
C ALA A 113 22.34 7.41 -5.12
N THR A 114 22.30 8.02 -6.31
CA THR A 114 23.21 7.67 -7.42
C THR A 114 24.68 7.92 -7.08
N ARG A 115 25.00 9.05 -6.42
CA ARG A 115 26.37 9.34 -5.98
C ARG A 115 26.88 8.38 -4.92
N HIS A 116 26.00 7.93 -4.02
CA HIS A 116 26.37 6.94 -3.01
C HIS A 116 26.58 5.58 -3.68
N ALA A 117 25.63 5.12 -4.48
CA ALA A 117 25.73 3.86 -5.21
C ALA A 117 26.93 3.80 -6.18
N THR A 118 27.36 4.93 -6.76
CA THR A 118 28.56 4.97 -7.62
C THR A 118 29.86 4.73 -6.84
N LYS A 119 29.89 5.05 -5.54
CA LYS A 119 31.08 4.94 -4.68
C LYS A 119 31.10 3.68 -3.82
N THR A 120 29.99 2.98 -3.74
CA THR A 120 29.77 1.83 -2.84
C THR A 120 29.46 0.60 -3.69
N ASP A 121 30.09 -0.52 -3.39
CA ASP A 121 29.78 -1.77 -4.09
C ASP A 121 28.45 -2.38 -3.60
N ASP A 122 27.87 -3.30 -4.38
CA ASP A 122 26.54 -3.84 -4.10
C ASP A 122 26.47 -4.64 -2.78
N ARG A 123 27.58 -5.27 -2.35
CA ARG A 123 27.63 -5.99 -1.06
C ARG A 123 27.68 -5.02 0.11
N GLU A 124 28.42 -3.92 -0.04
CA GLU A 124 28.46 -2.87 0.96
C GLU A 124 27.10 -2.16 1.08
N LEU A 125 26.43 -1.83 -0.03
CA LEU A 125 25.05 -1.31 -0.02
C LEU A 125 24.07 -2.26 0.71
N LEU A 126 24.19 -3.57 0.46
CA LEU A 126 23.39 -4.58 1.15
C LEU A 126 23.69 -4.62 2.65
N SER A 127 24.96 -4.50 3.04
CA SER A 127 25.36 -4.43 4.45
C SER A 127 24.84 -3.16 5.14
N GLU A 128 24.88 -2.02 4.45
CA GLU A 128 24.31 -0.77 4.95
C GLU A 128 22.80 -0.90 5.14
N LEU A 129 22.06 -1.46 4.17
CA LEU A 129 20.63 -1.70 4.31
C LEU A 129 20.35 -2.63 5.51
N ARG A 130 21.11 -3.71 5.67
CA ARG A 130 20.98 -4.63 6.81
C ARG A 130 21.20 -3.91 8.14
N SER A 131 22.14 -2.98 8.21
CA SER A 131 22.40 -2.19 9.42
C SER A 131 21.21 -1.31 9.84
N THR A 132 20.26 -1.04 8.92
CA THR A 132 19.06 -0.24 9.22
C THR A 132 17.98 -1.01 9.97
N ILE A 133 18.08 -2.34 10.08
CA ILE A 133 17.12 -3.16 10.82
C ILE A 133 17.15 -2.74 12.30
N GLY A 134 15.98 -2.44 12.86
CA GLY A 134 15.85 -1.88 14.20
C GLY A 134 15.92 -0.35 14.25
N SER A 135 16.24 0.34 13.15
CA SER A 135 16.21 1.80 13.12
C SER A 135 14.79 2.31 13.32
N ARG A 136 14.67 3.28 14.23
CA ARG A 136 13.44 4.02 14.56
C ARG A 136 13.51 5.48 14.10
N PHE A 137 14.49 5.80 13.25
CA PHE A 137 14.71 7.16 12.79
C PHE A 137 13.58 7.62 11.85
N THR A 138 13.08 8.83 12.12
CA THR A 138 12.17 9.57 11.24
C THR A 138 12.76 10.96 11.01
N ALA A 139 12.90 11.37 9.75
CA ALA A 139 13.28 12.73 9.43
C ALA A 139 12.21 13.72 9.91
N VAL A 140 12.59 14.98 10.12
CA VAL A 140 11.65 16.05 10.51
C VAL A 140 10.48 16.07 9.52
N SER A 141 9.25 16.11 10.06
CA SER A 141 7.99 16.08 9.29
C SER A 141 7.60 14.73 8.66
N THR A 142 8.29 13.63 8.98
CA THR A 142 7.88 12.26 8.60
C THR A 142 7.43 11.45 9.80
N THR A 143 6.57 10.47 9.57
CA THR A 143 6.02 9.56 10.57
C THR A 143 6.57 8.14 10.41
N PRO A 144 6.45 7.26 11.44
CA PRO A 144 6.75 5.84 11.31
C PRO A 144 6.01 5.18 10.14
N THR A 145 4.74 5.52 9.90
CA THR A 145 3.95 4.99 8.78
C THR A 145 4.55 5.42 7.44
N ASP A 146 5.10 6.64 7.34
CA ASP A 146 5.78 7.07 6.11
C ASP A 146 7.07 6.29 5.87
N ARG A 147 7.75 5.80 6.91
CA ARG A 147 8.92 4.92 6.76
C ARG A 147 8.52 3.52 6.31
N LEU A 148 7.41 3.00 6.83
CA LEU A 148 6.86 1.72 6.39
C LEU A 148 6.40 1.79 4.92
N MET A 149 5.69 2.85 4.55
CA MET A 149 5.27 3.10 3.17
C MET A 149 6.46 3.14 2.21
N ASP A 150 7.53 3.86 2.59
CA ASP A 150 8.78 3.97 1.82
C ASP A 150 9.37 2.58 1.52
N LEU A 151 9.44 1.70 2.52
CA LEU A 151 9.94 0.33 2.38
C LEU A 151 9.03 -0.55 1.52
N LEU A 152 7.72 -0.47 1.72
CA LEU A 152 6.73 -1.24 0.97
C LEU A 152 6.78 -0.91 -0.53
N VAL A 153 6.74 0.38 -0.86
CA VAL A 153 6.74 0.86 -2.25
C VAL A 153 8.09 0.62 -2.92
N HIS A 154 9.20 0.96 -2.26
CA HIS A 154 10.53 0.73 -2.85
C HIS A 154 10.90 -0.75 -2.96
N GLY A 155 10.33 -1.62 -2.12
CA GLY A 155 10.39 -3.06 -2.31
C GLY A 155 9.77 -3.49 -3.65
N GLN A 156 8.66 -2.88 -4.06
CA GLN A 156 8.04 -3.11 -5.36
C GLN A 156 8.80 -2.45 -6.51
N ASP A 157 9.36 -1.26 -6.29
CA ASP A 157 10.19 -0.58 -7.29
C ASP A 157 11.40 -1.45 -7.70
N ILE A 158 11.85 -2.35 -6.83
CA ILE A 158 12.86 -3.38 -7.11
C ILE A 158 12.26 -4.66 -7.68
N ALA A 159 11.25 -5.23 -7.03
CA ALA A 159 10.76 -6.58 -7.36
C ALA A 159 10.05 -6.64 -8.72
N VAL A 160 9.17 -5.68 -9.01
CA VAL A 160 8.30 -5.70 -10.20
C VAL A 160 9.11 -5.66 -11.51
N PRO A 161 10.10 -4.76 -11.71
CA PRO A 161 10.91 -4.74 -12.94
C PRO A 161 11.75 -6.00 -13.14
N LEU A 162 12.10 -6.69 -12.05
CA LEU A 162 12.84 -7.94 -12.09
C LEU A 162 11.94 -9.18 -12.30
N GLY A 163 10.62 -9.00 -12.38
CA GLY A 163 9.65 -10.10 -12.46
C GLY A 163 9.59 -10.93 -11.17
N LEU A 164 10.05 -10.39 -10.05
CA LEU A 164 10.04 -11.05 -8.75
C LEU A 164 8.72 -10.77 -8.03
N GLN A 165 8.20 -11.79 -7.37
CA GLN A 165 7.03 -11.64 -6.51
C GLN A 165 7.48 -11.15 -5.13
N ARG A 166 6.83 -10.09 -4.64
CA ARG A 166 7.02 -9.60 -3.29
C ARG A 166 5.66 -9.18 -2.74
N GLU A 167 5.19 -9.91 -1.74
CA GLU A 167 3.93 -9.58 -1.09
C GLU A 167 4.09 -8.35 -0.18
N MET A 168 3.02 -7.54 -0.11
CA MET A 168 2.88 -6.47 0.88
C MET A 168 1.84 -6.92 1.90
N PRO A 169 2.15 -6.96 3.21
CA PRO A 169 1.15 -7.32 4.22
C PRO A 169 -0.04 -6.37 4.16
N THR A 170 -1.26 -6.91 4.08
CA THR A 170 -2.50 -6.15 3.85
C THR A 170 -2.69 -5.01 4.86
N ASP A 171 -2.53 -5.28 6.16
CA ASP A 171 -2.70 -4.26 7.21
C ASP A 171 -1.66 -3.12 7.08
N ALA A 172 -0.41 -3.48 6.71
CA ALA A 172 0.67 -2.51 6.51
C ALA A 172 0.44 -1.64 5.27
N ALA A 173 0.00 -2.27 4.17
CA ALA A 173 -0.33 -1.58 2.92
C ALA A 173 -1.54 -0.65 3.09
N GLN A 174 -2.58 -1.05 3.84
CA GLN A 174 -3.71 -0.18 4.16
C GLN A 174 -3.28 1.02 5.01
N ALA A 175 -2.45 0.82 6.04
CA ALA A 175 -1.95 1.91 6.87
C ALA A 175 -1.11 2.91 6.05
N ALA A 176 -0.27 2.40 5.15
CA ALA A 176 0.49 3.21 4.19
C ALA A 176 -0.43 3.97 3.23
N LEU A 177 -1.46 3.31 2.68
CA LEU A 177 -2.44 3.91 1.78
C LEU A 177 -3.21 5.05 2.45
N GLU A 178 -3.68 4.86 3.69
CA GLU A 178 -4.34 5.92 4.46
C GLU A 178 -3.38 7.10 4.73
N SER A 179 -2.09 6.85 4.95
CA SER A 179 -1.10 7.94 5.13
C SER A 179 -0.99 8.79 3.85
N VAL A 180 -0.77 8.15 2.70
CA VAL A 180 -0.58 8.85 1.41
C VAL A 180 -1.87 9.44 0.84
N TRP A 181 -3.04 8.94 1.26
CA TRP A 181 -4.33 9.49 0.86
C TRP A 181 -4.55 10.90 1.42
N ASN A 182 -3.92 11.27 2.54
CA ASN A 182 -4.00 12.64 3.03
C ASN A 182 -3.38 13.62 2.01
N PRO A 183 -3.91 14.85 1.83
CA PRO A 183 -3.45 15.83 0.84
C PRO A 183 -2.11 16.50 1.26
N ARG A 184 -1.12 15.67 1.59
CA ARG A 184 0.23 16.08 1.96
C ARG A 184 1.19 15.80 0.81
N PHE A 185 2.18 16.68 0.69
CA PHE A 185 3.36 16.43 -0.14
C PHE A 185 4.02 15.10 0.29
N PRO A 186 4.55 14.27 -0.63
CA PRO A 186 4.72 14.54 -2.07
C PRO A 186 3.64 13.98 -3.00
N PHE A 187 2.77 13.07 -2.53
CA PHE A 187 1.95 12.27 -3.45
C PHE A 187 0.64 12.94 -3.88
N TYR A 188 0.07 13.79 -3.02
CA TYR A 188 -1.22 14.44 -3.27
C TYR A 188 -2.30 13.45 -3.77
N ALA A 189 -2.31 12.22 -3.25
CA ALA A 189 -3.08 11.13 -3.84
C ALA A 189 -4.58 11.42 -3.86
N ALA A 190 -5.15 11.95 -2.77
CA ALA A 190 -6.55 12.37 -2.75
C ALA A 190 -6.87 13.48 -3.76
N THR A 191 -5.93 14.36 -4.10
CA THR A 191 -6.14 15.39 -5.12
C THR A 191 -6.12 14.79 -6.52
N ARG A 192 -5.13 13.95 -6.82
CA ARG A 192 -4.96 13.30 -8.13
C ARG A 192 -6.08 12.30 -8.43
N LEU A 193 -6.54 11.59 -7.41
CA LEU A 193 -7.59 10.57 -7.52
C LEU A 193 -8.98 11.08 -7.09
N ALA A 194 -9.14 12.40 -6.88
CA ALA A 194 -10.41 13.02 -6.50
C ALA A 194 -11.61 12.68 -7.42
N PRO A 195 -11.45 12.51 -8.75
CA PRO A 195 -12.57 12.16 -9.64
C PRO A 195 -13.07 10.72 -9.53
N TYR A 196 -12.40 9.87 -8.75
CA TYR A 196 -12.66 8.42 -8.70
C TYR A 196 -13.08 7.97 -7.31
N ARG A 197 -13.86 6.88 -7.27
CA ARG A 197 -14.04 6.09 -6.05
C ARG A 197 -13.00 4.98 -6.04
N VAL A 198 -12.16 4.95 -5.02
CA VAL A 198 -11.07 3.98 -4.89
C VAL A 198 -11.40 3.01 -3.77
N ARG A 199 -11.47 1.71 -4.07
CA ARG A 199 -11.95 0.68 -3.14
C ARG A 199 -11.03 -0.54 -3.11
N ALA A 200 -10.57 -0.91 -1.91
CA ALA A 200 -9.89 -2.18 -1.69
C ALA A 200 -10.89 -3.35 -1.73
N VAL A 201 -10.49 -4.48 -2.32
CA VAL A 201 -11.31 -5.70 -2.37
C VAL A 201 -10.99 -6.68 -1.24
N ASP A 202 -9.81 -6.54 -0.63
CA ASP A 202 -9.26 -7.36 0.44
C ASP A 202 -9.34 -6.69 1.82
N THR A 203 -9.85 -5.45 1.87
CA THR A 203 -10.13 -4.72 3.11
C THR A 203 -11.39 -3.86 2.98
N ASP A 204 -11.81 -3.24 4.08
CA ASP A 204 -12.95 -2.31 4.10
C ASP A 204 -12.57 -0.88 3.66
N TRP A 205 -11.36 -0.67 3.11
CA TRP A 205 -10.90 0.65 2.69
C TRP A 205 -11.61 1.12 1.42
N ASP A 206 -12.31 2.26 1.52
CA ASP A 206 -13.12 2.83 0.43
C ASP A 206 -13.15 4.36 0.59
N LYS A 207 -12.71 5.10 -0.43
CA LYS A 207 -12.63 6.56 -0.41
C LYS A 207 -13.01 7.17 -1.76
N GLY A 208 -13.41 8.43 -1.73
CA GLY A 208 -13.73 9.20 -2.94
C GLY A 208 -15.13 8.91 -3.48
N SER A 209 -15.38 9.35 -4.71
CA SER A 209 -16.65 9.23 -5.40
C SER A 209 -16.44 9.27 -6.91
N GLY A 210 -17.39 8.76 -7.70
CA GLY A 210 -17.28 8.69 -9.16
C GLY A 210 -17.02 7.27 -9.67
N PRO A 211 -16.49 7.12 -10.91
CA PRO A 211 -16.15 5.83 -11.49
C PRO A 211 -15.24 5.02 -10.58
N ILE A 212 -15.53 3.73 -10.43
CA ILE A 212 -14.85 2.87 -9.47
C ILE A 212 -13.48 2.41 -9.99
N ILE A 213 -12.48 2.49 -9.14
CA ILE A 213 -11.19 1.82 -9.24
C ILE A 213 -11.15 0.82 -8.08
N GLU A 214 -11.09 -0.47 -8.38
CA GLU A 214 -11.06 -1.52 -7.37
C GLU A 214 -9.90 -2.49 -7.60
N GLY A 215 -9.37 -3.05 -6.51
CA GLY A 215 -8.28 -4.02 -6.53
C GLY A 215 -7.73 -4.27 -5.14
N PRO A 216 -6.69 -5.11 -5.00
CA PRO A 216 -6.06 -5.33 -3.70
C PRO A 216 -5.43 -4.03 -3.19
N VAL A 217 -5.41 -3.83 -1.87
CA VAL A 217 -4.90 -2.60 -1.24
C VAL A 217 -3.44 -2.29 -1.61
N SER A 218 -2.66 -3.32 -1.92
CA SER A 218 -1.28 -3.22 -2.42
C SER A 218 -1.20 -2.51 -3.78
N ALA A 219 -2.08 -2.85 -4.72
CA ALA A 219 -2.14 -2.20 -6.03
C ALA A 219 -2.65 -0.75 -5.92
N LEU A 220 -3.60 -0.50 -5.01
CA LEU A 220 -4.09 0.85 -4.73
C LEU A 220 -3.01 1.74 -4.12
N LEU A 221 -2.16 1.20 -3.24
CA LEU A 221 -0.99 1.91 -2.72
C LEU A 221 0.00 2.28 -3.83
N LEU A 222 0.28 1.37 -4.76
CA LEU A 222 1.13 1.65 -5.92
C LEU A 222 0.51 2.74 -6.81
N LEU A 223 -0.79 2.68 -7.08
CA LEU A 223 -1.50 3.72 -7.82
C LEU A 223 -1.40 5.08 -7.10
N ALA A 224 -1.69 5.12 -5.79
CA ALA A 224 -1.68 6.34 -4.99
C ALA A 224 -0.29 6.98 -4.92
N THR A 225 0.78 6.18 -5.03
CA THR A 225 2.18 6.63 -5.04
C THR A 225 2.75 6.82 -6.45
N GLY A 226 1.93 6.73 -7.50
CA GLY A 226 2.30 7.08 -8.88
C GLY A 226 2.99 5.96 -9.66
N ARG A 227 2.89 4.70 -9.21
CA ARG A 227 3.39 3.51 -9.90
C ARG A 227 2.30 2.91 -10.78
N ASP A 228 1.71 3.75 -11.63
CA ASP A 228 0.49 3.42 -12.39
C ASP A 228 0.69 2.17 -13.27
N SER A 229 1.84 2.03 -13.92
CA SER A 229 2.16 0.87 -14.77
C SER A 229 2.21 -0.46 -13.99
N ALA A 230 2.66 -0.44 -12.74
CA ALA A 230 2.69 -1.61 -11.87
C ALA A 230 1.33 -1.87 -11.21
N ALA A 231 0.55 -0.82 -10.96
CA ALA A 231 -0.75 -0.92 -10.32
C ALA A 231 -1.86 -1.40 -11.28
N LEU A 232 -2.00 -0.73 -12.44
CA LEU A 232 -3.13 -0.89 -13.36
C LEU A 232 -3.43 -2.34 -13.79
N PRO A 233 -2.45 -3.25 -13.99
CA PRO A 233 -2.74 -4.66 -14.31
C PRO A 233 -3.55 -5.39 -13.23
N HIS A 234 -3.52 -4.91 -11.99
CA HIS A 234 -4.21 -5.48 -10.84
C HIS A 234 -5.48 -4.74 -10.45
N LEU A 235 -5.88 -3.73 -11.24
CA LEU A 235 -7.04 -2.89 -10.97
C LEU A 235 -8.14 -3.12 -12.01
N SER A 236 -9.39 -3.06 -11.55
CA SER A 236 -10.60 -3.14 -12.35
C SER A 236 -11.56 -1.98 -12.07
N GLY A 237 -12.64 -1.93 -12.84
CA GLY A 237 -13.67 -0.90 -12.73
C GLY A 237 -13.54 0.21 -13.78
N GLU A 238 -14.63 0.96 -13.95
CA GLU A 238 -14.72 2.04 -14.96
C GLU A 238 -13.61 3.08 -14.80
N GLY A 239 -13.26 3.45 -13.56
CA GLY A 239 -12.18 4.39 -13.29
C GLY A 239 -10.80 3.86 -13.67
N ALA A 240 -10.57 2.54 -13.55
CA ALA A 240 -9.30 1.93 -13.95
C ALA A 240 -9.14 1.95 -15.48
N GLU A 241 -10.23 1.71 -16.21
CA GLU A 241 -10.24 1.82 -17.68
C GLU A 241 -10.05 3.27 -18.15
N LEU A 242 -10.62 4.26 -17.45
CA LEU A 242 -10.36 5.67 -17.75
C LEU A 242 -8.88 6.04 -17.58
N LEU A 243 -8.22 5.54 -16.52
CA LEU A 243 -6.79 5.76 -16.30
C LEU A 243 -5.89 5.08 -17.33
N ARG A 244 -6.31 3.95 -17.90
CA ARG A 244 -5.55 3.27 -18.98
C ARG A 244 -5.59 4.04 -20.30
N ASN A 245 -6.66 4.80 -20.51
CA ASN A 245 -6.97 5.45 -21.78
C ASN A 245 -6.64 6.96 -21.81
N GLY A 246 -6.25 7.56 -20.69
CA GLY A 246 -5.87 8.97 -20.55
C GLY A 246 -4.37 9.17 -20.50
#